data_AF-A0A2Z3H9X1-F1
#
_entry.id   AF-A0A2Z3H9X1-F1
#
_cell.length_a   1.000
_cell.length_b   1.000
_cell.length_c   1.000
_cell.angle_alpha   90.00
_cell.angle_beta   90.00
_cell.angle_gamma   90.00
#
_symmetry.space_group_name_H-M   'P 1'
#
loop_
_entity.id
_entity.type
_entity.pdbx_description
1 polymer ?
#
loop_
_entity_poly.entity_id
_entity_poly.type
_entity_poly.pdbx_seq_one_letter_code
_entity_poly.pdbx_strand_id
1 'polypeptide(L)'
;MADAADTADSPDPRFLAGVDLFNRGAFFDAHEVWEELWRDCPAPDRRFYQALIQAAVALHHFDRGNHTGAARLYRSGRRYMEPYRPAYRGIVIDPFWDAMAGHLAVALGNAGGPAPARPEISLRPV
;
A
#
# COMPACT_ATOMS: atom_id res chain seq x y z
N MET A 1 33.68 17.17 16.14
CA MET A 1 32.68 18.24 16.31
C MET A 1 31.68 18.04 15.19
N ALA A 2 30.43 17.77 15.55
CA ALA A 2 29.42 17.20 14.68
C ALA A 2 29.07 18.13 13.51
N ASP A 3 29.05 17.58 12.30
CA ASP A 3 28.33 18.15 11.16
C ASP A 3 27.19 17.17 10.84
N ALA A 4 26.16 17.23 11.66
CA ALA A 4 24.92 16.49 11.48
C ALA A 4 23.99 17.32 10.59
N ALA A 5 24.39 17.48 9.33
CA ALA A 5 23.51 17.99 8.30
C ALA A 5 22.60 16.84 7.83
N ASP A 6 21.30 17.01 8.06
CA ASP A 6 20.22 16.49 7.22
C ASP A 6 19.87 14.98 7.30
N THR A 7 19.26 14.55 8.40
CA THR A 7 18.57 13.23 8.50
C THR A 7 17.04 13.35 8.57
N ALA A 8 16.48 14.55 8.40
CA ALA A 8 15.06 14.81 8.63
C ALA A 8 14.15 14.57 7.40
N ASP A 9 14.70 14.36 6.20
CA ASP A 9 13.93 14.30 4.94
C ASP A 9 13.93 12.93 4.23
N SER A 10 14.59 11.91 4.82
CA SER A 10 14.60 10.56 4.26
C SER A 10 13.41 9.73 4.76
N PRO A 11 12.70 9.00 3.88
CA PRO A 11 11.62 8.10 4.29
C PRO A 11 12.12 7.03 5.27
N ASP A 12 11.26 6.59 6.21
CA ASP A 12 11.60 5.49 7.12
C ASP A 12 12.03 4.25 6.29
N PRO A 13 13.16 3.60 6.61
CA PRO A 13 13.67 2.48 5.83
C PRO A 13 12.67 1.31 5.75
N ARG A 14 11.80 1.12 6.76
CA ARG A 14 10.74 0.11 6.73
C ARG A 14 9.68 0.44 5.69
N PHE A 15 9.38 1.73 5.48
CA PHE A 15 8.46 2.12 4.42
C PHE A 15 9.01 1.70 3.06
N LEU A 16 10.28 2.03 2.77
CA LEU A 16 10.94 1.67 1.52
C LEU A 16 11.10 0.16 1.34
N ALA A 17 11.45 -0.56 2.40
CA ALA A 17 11.54 -2.02 2.37
C ALA A 17 10.19 -2.67 2.05
N GLY A 18 9.10 -2.21 2.68
CA GLY A 18 7.76 -2.70 2.35
C GLY A 18 7.33 -2.38 0.92
N VAL A 19 7.75 -1.24 0.35
CA VAL A 19 7.51 -0.91 -1.07
C VAL A 19 8.24 -1.89 -2.00
N ASP A 20 9.51 -2.20 -1.73
CA ASP A 20 10.26 -3.19 -2.52
C ASP A 20 9.63 -4.59 -2.44
N LEU A 21 9.27 -5.05 -1.24
CA LEU A 21 8.58 -6.33 -1.03
C LEU A 21 7.23 -6.37 -1.77
N PHE A 22 6.42 -5.32 -1.65
CA PHE A 22 5.13 -5.20 -2.34
C PHE A 22 5.30 -5.29 -3.85
N ASN A 23 6.25 -4.54 -4.42
CA ASN A 23 6.52 -4.52 -5.86
C ASN A 23 7.09 -5.85 -6.38
N ARG A 24 7.69 -6.69 -5.53
CA ARG A 24 8.10 -8.06 -5.88
C ARG A 24 6.98 -9.08 -5.75
N GLY A 25 5.85 -8.72 -5.15
CA GLY A 25 4.73 -9.61 -4.85
C GLY A 25 4.86 -10.36 -3.53
N ALA A 26 5.84 -10.00 -2.69
CA ALA A 26 6.00 -10.52 -1.34
C ALA A 26 5.03 -9.80 -0.38
N PHE A 27 3.73 -9.92 -0.65
CA PHE A 27 2.71 -9.11 0.02
C PHE A 27 2.58 -9.38 1.52
N PHE A 28 2.79 -10.63 1.94
CA PHE A 28 2.74 -10.97 3.36
C PHE A 28 3.89 -10.29 4.13
N ASP A 29 5.11 -10.38 3.59
CA ASP A 29 6.32 -9.77 4.16
C ASP A 29 6.20 -8.23 4.15
N ALA A 30 5.67 -7.64 3.08
CA ALA A 30 5.37 -6.21 3.04
C ALA A 30 4.40 -5.78 4.15
N HIS A 31 3.39 -6.59 4.43
CA HIS A 31 2.47 -6.38 5.54
C HIS A 31 3.19 -6.39 6.88
N GLU A 32 4.09 -7.36 7.13
CA GLU A 32 4.78 -7.49 8.42
C GLU A 32 5.65 -6.26 8.69
N VAL A 33 6.45 -5.86 7.70
CA VAL A 33 7.33 -4.68 7.81
C VAL A 33 6.53 -3.40 8.02
N TRP A 34 5.42 -3.22 7.29
CA TRP A 34 4.57 -2.04 7.49
C TRP A 34 3.77 -2.09 8.79
N GLU A 35 3.43 -3.26 9.33
CA GLU A 35 2.79 -3.35 10.65
C GLU A 35 3.73 -2.88 11.76
N GLU A 36 5.01 -3.25 11.70
CA GLU A 36 6.03 -2.71 12.61
C GLU A 36 6.10 -1.18 12.53
N LEU A 37 6.19 -0.63 11.31
CA LEU A 37 6.19 0.81 11.10
C LEU A 37 4.90 1.47 11.61
N TRP A 38 3.75 0.85 11.35
CA TRP A 38 2.45 1.34 11.79
C TRP A 38 2.33 1.39 13.31
N ARG A 39 2.96 0.46 14.05
CA ARG A 39 2.96 0.48 15.53
C ARG A 39 3.65 1.72 16.06
N ASP A 40 4.76 2.12 15.43
CA ASP A 40 5.63 3.21 15.87
C ASP A 40 5.29 4.58 15.25
N CYS A 41 4.45 4.62 14.22
CA CYS A 41 4.19 5.85 13.47
C CYS A 41 3.39 6.89 14.28
N PRO A 42 3.56 8.20 13.99
CA PRO A 42 2.75 9.23 14.60
C PRO A 42 1.29 9.16 14.11
N ALA A 43 0.37 9.75 14.87
CA ALA A 43 -1.07 9.69 14.59
C ALA A 43 -1.47 10.11 13.16
N PRO A 44 -0.87 11.14 12.53
CA PRO A 44 -1.20 11.52 11.15
C PRO A 44 -0.92 10.42 10.11
N ASP A 45 0.06 9.55 10.34
CA ASP A 45 0.44 8.46 9.42
C ASP A 45 -0.34 7.16 9.66
N ARG A 46 -0.99 7.03 10.82
CA ARG A 46 -1.55 5.77 11.29
C ARG A 46 -2.55 5.16 10.30
N ARG A 47 -3.42 5.98 9.70
CA ARG A 47 -4.40 5.50 8.70
C ARG A 47 -3.77 5.22 7.35
N PHE A 48 -2.74 5.96 6.97
CA PHE A 48 -1.97 5.71 5.76
C PHE A 48 -1.29 4.34 5.80
N TYR A 49 -0.49 4.05 6.83
CA TYR A 49 0.16 2.74 6.93
C TYR A 49 -0.84 1.60 7.11
N GLN A 50 -1.93 1.82 7.84
CA GLN A 50 -3.01 0.83 7.92
C GLN A 50 -3.61 0.51 6.55
N ALA A 51 -3.76 1.51 5.67
CA ALA A 51 -4.28 1.29 4.33
C ALA A 51 -3.29 0.52 3.43
N LEU A 52 -1.98 0.77 3.55
CA LEU A 52 -0.94 0.00 2.84
C LEU A 52 -0.91 -1.46 3.31
N ILE A 53 -0.99 -1.70 4.62
CA ILE A 53 -1.13 -3.04 5.19
C ILE A 53 -2.36 -3.74 4.60
N GLN A 54 -3.51 -3.05 4.56
CA GLN A 54 -4.73 -3.63 3.98
C GLN A 54 -4.61 -3.89 2.48
N ALA A 55 -3.87 -3.06 1.73
CA ALA A 55 -3.60 -3.32 0.31
C ALA A 55 -2.77 -4.60 0.13
N ALA A 56 -1.70 -4.76 0.91
CA ALA A 56 -0.85 -5.95 0.86
C ALA A 56 -1.63 -7.22 1.23
N VAL A 57 -2.39 -7.22 2.34
CA VAL A 57 -3.19 -8.38 2.74
C VAL A 57 -4.35 -8.65 1.76
N ALA A 58 -4.92 -7.62 1.12
CA ALA A 58 -5.93 -7.81 0.07
C ALA A 58 -5.38 -8.61 -1.11
N LEU A 59 -4.17 -8.28 -1.57
CA LEU A 59 -3.50 -9.01 -2.65
C LEU A 59 -3.09 -10.42 -2.20
N HIS A 60 -2.55 -10.58 -0.99
CA HIS A 60 -2.26 -11.90 -0.44
C HIS A 60 -3.51 -12.80 -0.35
N HIS A 61 -4.66 -12.25 0.05
CA HIS A 61 -5.92 -12.98 0.04
C HIS A 61 -6.39 -13.33 -1.37
N PHE A 62 -6.22 -12.42 -2.32
CA PHE A 62 -6.57 -12.65 -3.71
C PHE A 62 -5.76 -13.81 -4.32
N ASP A 63 -4.44 -13.82 -4.12
CA ASP A 63 -3.54 -14.89 -4.59
C ASP A 63 -3.90 -16.27 -4.04
N ARG A 64 -4.55 -16.32 -2.87
CA ARG A 64 -5.01 -17.56 -2.22
C ARG A 64 -6.48 -17.90 -2.54
N GLY A 65 -7.12 -17.18 -3.45
CA GLY A 65 -8.53 -17.38 -3.83
C GLY A 65 -9.55 -16.86 -2.82
N ASN A 66 -9.12 -16.15 -1.76
CA ASN A 66 -10.02 -15.52 -0.80
C ASN A 66 -10.52 -14.16 -1.31
N HIS A 67 -11.38 -14.21 -2.32
CA HIS A 67 -11.92 -13.03 -2.99
C HIS A 67 -12.74 -12.13 -2.05
N THR A 68 -13.54 -12.73 -1.16
CA THR A 68 -14.35 -11.97 -0.18
C THR A 68 -13.46 -11.17 0.77
N GLY A 69 -12.40 -11.79 1.28
CA GLY A 69 -11.42 -11.13 2.14
C GLY A 69 -10.69 -10.00 1.41
N ALA A 70 -10.23 -10.27 0.18
CA ALA A 70 -9.57 -9.27 -0.66
C ALA A 70 -10.44 -8.03 -0.92
N ALA A 71 -11.69 -8.25 -1.33
CA ALA A 71 -12.65 -7.17 -1.61
C ALA A 71 -12.95 -6.32 -0.38
N ARG A 72 -13.10 -6.95 0.79
CA ARG A 72 -13.34 -6.24 2.07
C ARG A 72 -12.18 -5.32 2.42
N LEU A 73 -10.95 -5.82 2.37
CA LEU A 73 -9.74 -5.07 2.73
C LEU A 73 -9.45 -3.94 1.74
N TYR A 74 -9.64 -4.19 0.44
CA TYR A 74 -9.54 -3.15 -0.58
C TYR A 74 -10.49 -1.97 -0.29
N ARG A 75 -11.77 -2.25 0.00
CA ARG A 75 -12.78 -1.20 0.27
C ARG A 75 -12.43 -0.35 1.48
N SER A 76 -12.01 -0.98 2.58
CA SER A 76 -11.61 -0.23 3.78
C SER A 76 -10.31 0.54 3.56
N GLY A 77 -9.32 -0.06 2.89
CA GLY A 77 -8.03 0.55 2.63
C GLY A 77 -8.16 1.79 1.75
N ARG A 78 -8.93 1.70 0.65
CA ARG A 78 -9.22 2.83 -0.23
C ARG A 78 -9.90 3.98 0.53
N ARG A 79 -10.86 3.67 1.40
CA ARG A 79 -11.52 4.69 2.25
C ARG A 79 -10.55 5.37 3.21
N TYR A 80 -9.62 4.63 3.80
CA TYR A 80 -8.62 5.19 4.73
C TYR A 80 -7.64 6.14 4.04
N MET A 81 -7.47 6.02 2.72
CA MET A 81 -6.57 6.87 1.94
C MET A 81 -7.18 8.20 1.49
N GLU A 82 -8.49 8.41 1.70
CA GLU A 82 -9.20 9.63 1.29
C GLU A 82 -8.56 10.93 1.81
N PRO A 83 -8.14 11.05 3.10
CA PRO A 83 -7.54 12.29 3.61
C PRO A 83 -6.14 12.59 3.07
N TYR A 84 -5.51 11.63 2.37
CA TYR A 84 -4.12 11.70 1.91
C TYR A 84 -4.00 12.05 0.43
N ARG A 85 -5.13 12.37 -0.22
CA ARG A 85 -5.16 12.80 -1.62
C ARG A 85 -4.48 14.16 -1.80
N PRO A 86 -3.88 14.42 -2.97
CA PRO A 86 -3.74 13.52 -4.12
C PRO A 86 -2.54 12.58 -4.01
N ALA A 87 -1.58 12.88 -3.12
CA ALA A 87 -0.38 12.09 -2.90
C ALA A 87 0.11 12.21 -1.46
N TYR A 88 0.73 11.15 -0.96
CA TYR A 88 1.32 11.13 0.38
C TYR A 88 2.53 10.19 0.44
N ARG A 89 3.63 10.66 1.04
CA ARG A 89 4.92 9.94 1.11
C ARG A 89 5.38 9.39 -0.25
N GLY A 90 5.18 10.18 -1.31
CA GLY A 90 5.53 9.83 -2.69
C GLY A 90 4.52 8.95 -3.42
N ILE A 91 3.50 8.38 -2.76
CA ILE A 91 2.47 7.57 -3.41
C ILE A 91 1.37 8.47 -3.94
N VAL A 92 1.05 8.39 -5.24
CA VAL A 92 -0.16 9.02 -5.80
C VAL A 92 -1.35 8.13 -5.51
N ILE A 93 -2.32 8.65 -4.78
CA ILE A 93 -3.37 7.84 -4.15
C ILE A 93 -4.27 7.18 -5.20
N ASP A 94 -4.83 7.96 -6.14
CA ASP A 94 -5.79 7.42 -7.11
C ASP A 94 -5.20 6.37 -8.04
N PRO A 95 -4.07 6.61 -8.72
CA PRO A 95 -3.49 5.61 -9.62
C PRO A 95 -3.18 4.29 -8.90
N PHE A 96 -2.69 4.34 -7.66
CA PHE A 96 -2.42 3.14 -6.88
C PHE A 96 -3.70 2.34 -6.59
N TRP A 97 -4.75 3.00 -6.09
CA TRP A 97 -6.00 2.32 -5.74
C TRP A 97 -6.83 1.91 -6.96
N ASP A 98 -6.68 2.57 -8.10
CA ASP A 98 -7.30 2.15 -9.36
C ASP A 98 -6.58 0.92 -9.95
N ALA A 99 -5.25 0.85 -9.85
CA ALA A 99 -4.51 -0.37 -10.20
C ALA A 99 -4.95 -1.56 -9.32
N MET A 100 -5.09 -1.35 -8.01
CA MET A 100 -5.67 -2.34 -7.09
C MET A 100 -7.08 -2.79 -7.52
N ALA A 101 -7.95 -1.84 -7.88
CA ALA A 101 -9.32 -2.14 -8.32
C ALA A 101 -9.33 -3.00 -9.59
N GLY A 102 -8.46 -2.68 -10.55
CA GLY A 102 -8.28 -3.48 -11.76
C GLY A 102 -7.86 -4.90 -11.40
N HIS A 103 -6.76 -5.06 -10.66
CA HIS A 103 -6.23 -6.38 -10.31
C HIS A 103 -7.23 -7.24 -9.53
N LEU A 104 -8.01 -6.61 -8.65
CA LEU A 104 -9.02 -7.27 -7.85
C LEU A 104 -10.40 -7.34 -8.54
N ALA A 105 -10.52 -7.05 -9.84
CA ALA A 105 -11.81 -6.94 -10.53
C ALA A 105 -12.71 -8.17 -10.32
N VAL A 106 -12.14 -9.38 -10.36
CA VAL A 106 -12.88 -10.63 -10.09
C VAL A 106 -13.43 -10.64 -8.67
N ALA A 107 -12.61 -10.29 -7.67
CA ALA A 107 -13.04 -10.23 -6.28
C ALA A 107 -14.07 -9.12 -6.02
N LEU A 108 -14.04 -8.05 -6.82
CA LEU A 108 -14.98 -6.95 -6.74
C LEU A 108 -16.28 -7.18 -7.51
N GLY A 109 -16.42 -8.30 -8.25
CA GLY A 109 -17.59 -8.61 -9.06
C GLY A 109 -17.62 -7.91 -10.42
N ASN A 110 -16.49 -7.35 -10.87
CA ASN A 110 -16.34 -6.57 -12.10
C ASN A 110 -15.60 -7.35 -13.20
N ALA A 111 -15.75 -8.68 -13.25
CA ALA A 111 -15.02 -9.53 -14.19
C ALA A 111 -15.48 -9.28 -15.64
N GLY A 112 -14.69 -8.55 -16.41
CA GLY A 112 -14.95 -8.26 -17.82
C GLY A 112 -13.79 -7.50 -18.45
N GLY A 113 -12.74 -8.23 -18.85
CA GLY A 113 -11.54 -7.67 -19.49
C GLY A 113 -10.31 -8.56 -19.31
N PRO A 114 -9.22 -8.29 -20.04
CA PRO A 114 -7.95 -8.99 -19.84
C PRO A 114 -7.46 -8.81 -18.40
N ALA A 115 -6.73 -9.81 -17.88
CA ALA A 115 -6.15 -9.76 -16.54
C ALA A 115 -5.23 -8.52 -16.43
N PRO A 116 -5.56 -7.54 -15.58
CA PRO A 116 -4.75 -6.34 -15.47
C PRO A 116 -3.45 -6.62 -14.71
N ALA A 117 -2.45 -5.80 -14.98
CA ALA A 117 -1.15 -5.90 -14.34
C ALA A 117 -1.27 -5.87 -12.81
N ARG A 118 -0.32 -6.54 -12.13
CA ARG A 118 -0.21 -6.48 -10.68
C ARG A 118 -0.01 -5.02 -10.24
N PRO A 119 -0.66 -4.56 -9.16
CA PRO A 119 -0.45 -3.22 -8.65
C PRO A 119 0.99 -3.05 -8.19
N GLU A 120 1.59 -1.93 -8.54
CA GLU A 120 2.94 -1.55 -8.12
C GLU A 120 2.92 -0.14 -7.55
N ILE A 121 3.76 0.09 -6.55
CA ILE A 121 3.98 1.39 -5.94
C ILE A 121 5.16 2.05 -6.64
N SER A 122 4.88 3.14 -7.34
CA SER A 122 5.89 4.07 -7.85
C SER A 122 5.94 5.31 -6.96
N LEU A 123 7.08 5.55 -6.33
CA LEU A 123 7.29 6.73 -5.48
C LEU A 123 7.68 7.93 -6.37
N ARG A 124 6.92 9.02 -6.26
CA ARG A 124 7.33 10.32 -6.80
C ARG A 124 8.32 10.98 -5.84
N PRO A 125 9.32 11.72 -6.37
CA PRO A 125 10.09 12.64 -5.55
C PRO A 125 9.12 13.57 -4.82
N VAL A 126 9.32 13.72 -3.50
CA VAL A 126 8.59 14.68 -2.67
C VAL A 126 9.17 16.07 -2.82
#